data_AF-A0A0L7LEJ0-F1
#
_entry.id   AF-A0A0L7LEJ0-F1
#
_cell.length_a   1.000
_cell.length_b   1.000
_cell.length_c   1.000
_cell.angle_alpha   90.00
_cell.angle_beta   90.00
_cell.angle_gamma   90.00
#
_symmetry.space_group_name_H-M   'P 1'
#
loop_
_entity.id
_entity.type
_entity.pdbx_description
1 polymer ?
#
loop_
_entity_poly.entity_id
_entity_poly.type
_entity_poly.pdbx_seq_one_letter_code
_entity_poly.pdbx_strand_id
1 'polypeptide(L)'
;MTSEIEPVPKEIVALIPQYKGDKRQLNLYLPKCEYVIERYSNPGREEQNLCVYNVLSSKLTENATALLSEREDVVTWCALKELLIQHFGDPRSEKCINIE
;
A
#
# COMPACT_ATOMS: atom_id res chain seq x y z
N MET A 1 -19.29 -9.70 19.69
CA MET A 1 -17.82 -9.82 19.78
C MET A 1 -17.26 -8.53 19.24
N THR A 2 -16.71 -7.68 20.10
CA THR A 2 -15.93 -6.51 19.65
C THR A 2 -14.70 -7.07 18.94
N SER A 3 -14.64 -6.94 17.62
CA SER A 3 -13.46 -7.28 16.84
C SER A 3 -12.37 -6.29 17.23
N GLU A 4 -11.50 -6.69 18.16
CA GLU A 4 -10.39 -5.85 18.58
C GLU A 4 -9.44 -5.67 17.38
N ILE A 5 -9.17 -4.42 17.03
CA ILE A 5 -8.22 -4.07 15.96
C ILE A 5 -6.81 -4.30 16.51
N GLU A 6 -6.03 -5.10 15.81
CA GLU A 6 -4.64 -5.39 16.15
C GLU A 6 -3.73 -4.34 15.48
N PRO A 7 -3.14 -3.40 16.24
CA PRO A 7 -2.36 -2.32 15.65
C PRO A 7 -1.06 -2.85 15.04
N VAL A 8 -0.67 -2.32 13.88
CA VAL A 8 0.63 -2.61 13.29
C VAL A 8 1.73 -2.01 14.19
N PRO A 9 2.70 -2.81 14.69
CA PRO A 9 3.74 -2.30 15.57
C PRO A 9 4.55 -1.18 14.92
N LYS A 10 4.87 -0.13 15.67
CA LYS A 10 5.59 1.06 15.16
C LYS A 10 6.93 0.72 14.49
N GLU A 11 7.63 -0.28 15.00
CA GLU A 11 8.91 -0.76 14.45
C GLU A 11 8.73 -1.34 13.04
N ILE A 12 7.63 -2.05 12.80
CA ILE A 12 7.27 -2.57 11.48
C ILE A 12 6.87 -1.42 10.55
N VAL A 13 6.09 -0.46 11.06
CA VAL A 13 5.70 0.75 10.32
C VAL A 13 6.93 1.60 9.92
N ALA A 14 8.00 1.58 10.72
CA ALA A 14 9.25 2.27 10.42
C ALA A 14 10.06 1.61 9.28
N LEU A 15 9.79 0.34 8.95
CA LEU A 15 10.41 -0.34 7.80
C LEU A 15 9.89 0.17 6.46
N ILE A 16 8.71 0.79 6.45
CA ILE A 16 8.10 1.34 5.23
C ILE A 16 8.69 2.74 5.00
N PRO A 17 9.41 2.96 3.89
CA PRO A 17 9.95 4.28 3.56
C PRO A 17 8.80 5.24 3.25
N GLN A 18 9.01 6.53 3.47
CA GLN A 18 8.14 7.55 2.90
C GLN A 18 8.24 7.50 1.38
N TYR A 19 7.09 7.61 0.71
CA TYR A 19 7.02 7.52 -0.74
C TYR A 19 6.47 8.80 -1.35
N LYS A 20 7.26 9.43 -2.22
CA LYS A 20 6.97 10.75 -2.79
C LYS A 20 6.29 10.71 -4.17
N GLY A 21 6.12 9.51 -4.74
CA GLY A 21 5.74 9.36 -6.14
C GLY A 21 6.92 9.29 -7.11
N ASP A 22 8.10 8.81 -6.66
CA ASP A 22 9.27 8.59 -7.53
C ASP A 22 9.40 7.12 -7.95
N LYS A 23 9.52 6.88 -9.25
CA LYS A 23 9.61 5.53 -9.83
C LYS A 23 10.73 4.65 -9.24
N ARG A 24 11.86 5.23 -8.83
CA ARG A 24 12.99 4.47 -8.25
C ARG A 24 12.67 4.03 -6.83
N GLN A 25 11.87 4.82 -6.12
CA GLN A 25 11.42 4.52 -4.77
C GLN A 25 10.25 3.53 -4.74
N LEU A 26 9.45 3.45 -5.81
CA LEU A 26 8.28 2.56 -5.86
C LEU A 26 8.67 1.08 -5.65
N ASN A 27 9.77 0.65 -6.28
CA ASN A 27 10.31 -0.71 -6.13
C ASN A 27 10.82 -1.04 -4.72
N LEU A 28 11.08 -0.02 -3.89
CA LEU A 28 11.43 -0.20 -2.48
C LEU A 28 10.19 -0.13 -1.58
N TYR A 29 9.24 0.74 -1.94
CA TYR A 29 8.02 0.95 -1.19
C TYR A 29 7.09 -0.27 -1.25
N LEU A 30 6.77 -0.75 -2.46
CA LEU A 30 5.78 -1.82 -2.64
C LEU A 30 6.13 -3.10 -1.87
N PRO A 31 7.35 -3.67 -1.93
CA PRO A 31 7.66 -4.90 -1.20
C PRO A 31 7.55 -4.76 0.33
N LYS A 32 7.82 -3.56 0.87
CA LYS A 32 7.69 -3.29 2.31
C LYS A 32 6.22 -3.21 2.74
N CYS A 33 5.38 -2.63 1.90
CA CYS A 33 3.94 -2.63 2.11
C CYS A 33 3.35 -4.04 2.02
N GLU A 34 3.76 -4.85 1.03
CA GLU A 34 3.31 -6.25 0.90
C GLU A 34 3.64 -7.07 2.14
N TYR A 35 4.86 -6.93 2.67
CA TYR A 35 5.28 -7.57 3.91
C TYR A 35 4.32 -7.29 5.09
N VAL A 36 3.80 -6.07 5.18
CA VAL A 36 2.86 -5.65 6.24
C VAL A 36 1.46 -6.19 5.94
N ILE A 37 1.00 -6.15 4.70
CA ILE A 37 -0.30 -6.69 4.29
C ILE A 37 -0.38 -8.18 4.58
N GLU A 38 0.62 -8.96 4.18
CA GLU A 38 0.67 -10.40 4.40
C GLU A 38 0.61 -10.80 5.87
N ARG A 39 1.07 -9.93 6.79
CA ARG A 39 1.15 -10.22 8.22
C ARG A 39 -0.05 -9.71 9.02
N TYR A 40 -0.60 -8.57 8.64
CA TYR A 40 -1.53 -7.83 9.48
C TYR A 40 -2.92 -7.64 8.87
N SER A 41 -3.09 -7.93 7.58
CA SER A 41 -4.41 -7.98 6.95
C SER A 41 -4.98 -9.40 7.01
N ASN A 42 -6.31 -9.51 7.11
CA ASN A 42 -7.00 -10.79 7.18
C ASN A 42 -8.31 -10.75 6.37
N PRO A 43 -8.52 -11.67 5.42
CA PRO A 43 -9.81 -11.84 4.75
C PRO A 43 -10.95 -12.03 5.76
N GLY A 44 -11.97 -11.16 5.70
CA GLY A 44 -13.10 -11.19 6.63
C GLY A 44 -12.94 -10.31 7.87
N ARG A 45 -11.84 -9.56 8.01
CA ARG A 45 -11.69 -8.49 9.02
C ARG A 45 -11.54 -7.12 8.34
N GLU A 46 -12.64 -6.56 7.88
CA GLU A 46 -12.65 -5.30 7.11
C GLU A 46 -12.05 -4.13 7.88
N GLU A 47 -12.39 -3.97 9.16
CA GLU A 47 -11.87 -2.89 10.01
C GLU A 47 -10.34 -3.02 10.23
N GLN A 48 -9.84 -4.25 10.38
CA GLN A 48 -8.41 -4.53 10.47
C GLN A 48 -7.71 -4.15 9.15
N ASN A 49 -8.28 -4.56 8.02
CA ASN A 49 -7.71 -4.27 6.70
C ASN A 49 -7.70 -2.76 6.41
N LEU A 50 -8.73 -2.04 6.84
CA LEU A 50 -8.79 -0.58 6.77
C LEU A 50 -7.73 0.07 7.67
N CYS A 51 -7.50 -0.45 8.87
CA CYS A 51 -6.42 0.01 9.74
C CYS A 51 -5.05 -0.14 9.07
N VAL A 52 -4.76 -1.32 8.51
CA VAL A 52 -3.51 -1.57 7.78
C VAL A 52 -3.41 -0.65 6.56
N TYR A 53 -4.48 -0.50 5.78
CA TYR A 53 -4.52 0.44 4.66
C TYR A 53 -4.13 1.86 5.09
N ASN A 54 -4.73 2.38 6.16
CA ASN A 54 -4.42 3.71 6.69
C ASN A 54 -2.96 3.86 7.14
N VAL A 55 -2.38 2.80 7.72
CA VAL A 55 -0.95 2.78 8.06
C VAL A 55 -0.09 2.92 6.80
N LEU A 56 -0.41 2.20 5.73
CA LEU A 56 0.34 2.28 4.48
C LEU A 56 0.16 3.63 3.79
N SER A 57 -1.08 4.08 3.62
CA SER A 57 -1.38 5.35 2.94
C SER A 57 -0.78 6.55 3.67
N SER A 58 -0.62 6.48 5.00
CA SER A 58 0.08 7.52 5.79
C SER A 58 1.55 7.71 5.43
N LYS A 59 2.16 6.76 4.70
CA LYS A 59 3.55 6.84 4.23
C LYS A 59 3.68 7.53 2.89
N LEU A 60 2.58 7.78 2.20
CA LEU A 60 2.57 8.60 1.00
C LEU A 60 2.84 10.05 1.37
N THR A 61 3.61 10.73 0.52
CA THR A 61 3.98 12.14 0.67
C THR A 61 3.96 12.80 -0.71
N GLU A 62 3.91 14.13 -0.74
CA GLU A 62 4.03 14.94 -1.97
C GLU A 62 3.09 14.46 -3.09
N ASN A 63 3.62 14.14 -4.27
CA ASN A 63 2.83 13.77 -5.45
C ASN A 63 2.00 12.50 -5.22
N ALA A 64 2.50 11.55 -4.41
CA ALA A 64 1.76 10.33 -4.12
C ALA A 64 0.53 10.60 -3.24
N THR A 65 0.65 11.50 -2.26
CA THR A 65 -0.51 11.92 -1.43
C THR A 65 -1.49 12.74 -2.24
N ALA A 66 -1.00 13.65 -3.10
CA ALA A 66 -1.86 14.45 -3.97
C ALA A 66 -2.70 13.55 -4.89
N LEU A 67 -2.06 12.57 -5.53
CA LEU A 67 -2.74 11.58 -6.37
C LEU A 67 -3.84 10.81 -5.61
N LEU A 68 -3.53 10.35 -4.39
CA LEU A 68 -4.52 9.61 -3.59
C LEU A 68 -5.68 10.52 -3.13
N SER A 69 -5.39 11.79 -2.85
CA SER A 69 -6.40 12.75 -2.37
C SER A 69 -7.45 13.09 -3.44
N GLU A 70 -7.13 12.87 -4.72
CA GLU A 70 -8.06 13.01 -5.85
C GLU A 70 -8.89 11.73 -6.10
N ARG A 71 -8.70 10.67 -5.30
CA ARG A 71 -9.28 9.34 -5.51
C ARG A 71 -9.92 8.77 -4.24
N GLU A 72 -11.14 9.21 -3.97
CA GLU A 72 -11.96 8.74 -2.84
C GLU A 72 -12.36 7.25 -2.95
N ASP A 73 -12.32 6.70 -4.16
CA ASP A 73 -12.64 5.30 -4.46
C ASP A 73 -11.53 4.32 -4.05
N VAL A 74 -10.33 4.83 -3.77
CA VAL A 74 -9.16 4.01 -3.43
C VAL A 74 -9.10 3.81 -1.92
N VAL A 75 -9.77 2.77 -1.45
CA VAL A 75 -9.91 2.43 -0.01
C VAL A 75 -9.31 1.07 0.37
N THR A 76 -8.60 0.42 -0.56
CA THR A 76 -7.94 -0.87 -0.31
C THR A 76 -6.49 -0.83 -0.75
N TRP A 77 -5.67 -1.70 -0.17
CA TRP A 77 -4.27 -1.84 -0.58
C TRP A 77 -4.13 -2.22 -2.06
N CYS A 78 -4.96 -3.15 -2.56
CA CYS A 78 -4.90 -3.58 -3.97
C CYS A 78 -5.15 -2.40 -4.91
N ALA A 79 -6.22 -1.63 -4.67
CA ALA A 79 -6.54 -0.45 -5.47
C ALA A 79 -5.43 0.61 -5.38
N LEU A 80 -4.87 0.84 -4.20
CA LEU A 80 -3.76 1.77 -4.02
C LEU A 80 -2.52 1.32 -4.78
N LYS A 81 -2.15 0.04 -4.68
CA LYS A 81 -1.00 -0.53 -5.38
C LYS A 81 -1.15 -0.36 -6.89
N GLU A 82 -2.31 -0.70 -7.45
CA GLU A 82 -2.61 -0.53 -8.87
C GLU A 82 -2.49 0.93 -9.29
N LEU A 83 -3.08 1.86 -8.54
CA LEU A 83 -2.98 3.30 -8.78
C LEU A 83 -1.51 3.76 -8.81
N LEU A 84 -0.71 3.36 -7.81
CA LEU A 84 0.70 3.76 -7.73
C LEU A 84 1.54 3.18 -8.88
N ILE A 85 1.27 1.93 -9.30
CA ILE A 85 1.95 1.32 -10.45
C ILE A 85 1.56 2.01 -11.75
N GLN A 86 0.27 2.29 -11.96
CA GLN A 86 -0.21 2.96 -13.17
C GLN A 86 0.37 4.37 -13.32
N HIS A 87 0.50 5.11 -12.22
CA HIS A 87 0.95 6.50 -12.26
C HIS A 87 2.46 6.67 -12.13
N PHE A 88 3.14 5.82 -11.35
CA PHE A 88 4.56 5.98 -11.04
C PHE A 88 5.42 4.76 -11.38
N GLY A 89 4.81 3.66 -11.80
CA GLY A 89 5.51 2.47 -12.25
C GLY A 89 6.24 2.69 -13.57
N ASP A 90 7.24 1.83 -13.84
CA ASP A 90 7.86 1.81 -15.15
C ASP A 90 6.99 0.95 -16.09
N PRO A 91 6.52 1.48 -17.23
CA PRO A 91 5.72 0.71 -18.20
C PRO A 91 6.47 -0.51 -18.77
N ARG A 92 7.80 -0.61 -18.56
CA ARG A 92 8.59 -1.79 -18.93
C ARG A 92 8.53 -2.92 -17.91
N SER A 93 8.00 -2.69 -16.71
CA SER A 93 7.95 -3.68 -15.63
C SER A 93 6.76 -4.64 -15.73
N GLU A 94 5.78 -4.37 -16.59
CA GLU A 94 4.62 -5.24 -16.87
C GLU A 94 4.92 -6.36 -17.88
N LYS A 95 6.09 -7.01 -17.75
CA LYS A 95 6.28 -8.36 -18.30
C LYS A 95 6.27 -9.39 -17.17
N CYS A 96 5.15 -9.47 -16.45
CA CYS A 96 4.82 -10.69 -15.75
C CYS A 96 4.11 -11.61 -16.74
N ILE A 97 4.85 -12.64 -17.16
CA ILE A 97 4.44 -13.69 -18.08
C ILE A 97 3.32 -14.47 -17.37
N ASN A 98 2.09 -14.36 -17.87
CA ASN A 98 1.04 -15.31 -17.56
C ASN A 98 1.43 -16.61 -18.28
N ILE A 99 2.04 -17.55 -17.56
CA ILE A 99 2.22 -18.91 -18.07
C ILE A 99 0.98 -19.68 -17.63
N GLU A 100 0.19 -20.09 -18.62
CA GLU A 100 -0.95 -21.01 -18.53
C GLU A 100 -0.59 -22.35 -17.88
#